data_AF-A0A9W4S557-F1
#
_entry.id   AF-A0A9W4S557-F1
#
_cell.length_a   1.000
_cell.length_b   1.000
_cell.length_c   1.000
_cell.angle_alpha   90.00
_cell.angle_beta   90.00
_cell.angle_gamma   90.00
#
_symmetry.space_group_name_H-M   'P 1'
#
loop_
_entity.id
_entity.type
_entity.pdbx_description
1 polymer ?
#
loop_
_entity_poly.entity_id
_entity_poly.type
_entity_poly.pdbx_seq_one_letter_code
_entity_poly.pdbx_strand_id
1 'polypeptide(L)'
;MDAPSTAASTFALFEKLDKLFQIIKDINDLPTAIHRVGESFPIVLDVVNVIRDEPNSKFAGYVNGFLELCNNQAKRIGYIFNAIRKAMKQRSGDRDWSTFVDFYREKVREAGKVEALMESILQKLRNLAVTKIFKSLEEAMPSIDRMTEAIKAIKDAEPPLPDSDFNDSSA
;
A
#
# COMPACT_ATOMS: atom_id res chain seq x y z
N MET A 1 3.89 14.27 -16.67
CA MET A 1 4.93 14.34 -15.63
C MET A 1 6.07 13.44 -16.07
N ASP A 2 7.31 13.74 -15.68
CA ASP A 2 8.46 12.87 -15.91
C ASP A 2 8.63 11.87 -14.75
N ALA A 3 9.41 10.80 -14.96
CA ALA A 3 9.55 9.73 -13.98
C ALA A 3 10.05 10.21 -12.60
N PRO A 4 11.03 11.14 -12.49
CA PRO A 4 11.44 11.69 -11.20
C PRO A 4 10.32 12.44 -10.45
N SER A 5 9.54 13.28 -11.15
CA SER A 5 8.43 14.02 -10.53
C SER A 5 7.33 13.08 -10.03
N THR A 6 7.02 12.03 -10.79
CA THR A 6 6.06 11.01 -10.37
C THR A 6 6.61 10.16 -9.23
N ALA A 7 7.90 9.82 -9.22
CA ALA A 7 8.53 9.12 -8.09
C ALA A 7 8.49 9.97 -6.81
N ALA A 8 8.81 11.26 -6.88
CA ALA A 8 8.69 12.17 -5.74
C ALA A 8 7.25 12.29 -5.21
N SER A 9 6.27 12.39 -6.11
CA SER A 9 4.85 12.41 -5.73
C SER A 9 4.39 11.09 -5.10
N THR A 10 4.90 9.96 -5.61
CA THR A 10 4.65 8.63 -5.06
C THR A 10 5.24 8.51 -3.67
N PHE A 11 6.50 8.93 -3.50
CA PHE A 11 7.19 8.94 -2.22
C PHE A 11 6.40 9.72 -1.17
N ALA A 12 6.02 10.96 -1.46
CA ALA A 12 5.24 11.80 -0.55
C ALA A 12 3.88 11.19 -0.18
N LEU A 13 3.23 10.47 -1.11
CA LEU A 13 1.99 9.76 -0.83
C LEU A 13 2.21 8.61 0.15
N PHE A 14 3.24 7.79 -0.05
CA PHE A 14 3.55 6.68 0.86
C PHE A 14 4.04 7.15 2.23
N GLU A 15 4.80 8.25 2.32
CA GLU A 15 5.14 8.86 3.62
C GLU A 15 3.89 9.29 4.39
N LYS A 16 2.91 9.84 3.67
CA LYS A 16 1.62 10.21 4.28
C LYS A 16 0.84 8.99 4.73
N LEU A 17 0.87 7.89 3.97
CA LEU A 17 0.23 6.63 4.34
C LEU A 17 0.89 5.99 5.55
N ASP A 18 2.22 6.00 5.63
CA ASP A 18 2.95 5.52 6.79
C ASP A 18 2.56 6.32 8.03
N LYS A 19 2.62 7.65 7.99
CA LYS A 19 2.16 8.52 9.09
C LYS A 19 0.71 8.26 9.48
N LEU A 20 -0.15 7.95 8.51
CA LEU A 20 -1.55 7.62 8.77
C LEU A 20 -1.69 6.25 9.44
N PHE A 21 -0.89 5.27 9.03
CA PHE A 21 -0.85 3.97 9.67
C PHE A 21 -0.30 4.04 11.09
N GLN A 22 0.74 4.83 11.34
CA GLN A 22 1.24 5.08 12.69
C GLN A 22 0.17 5.62 13.65
N ILE A 23 -0.91 6.23 13.13
CA ILE A 23 -2.06 6.68 13.94
C ILE A 23 -3.07 5.55 14.19
N ILE A 24 -3.36 4.73 13.17
CA ILE A 24 -4.41 3.69 13.29
C ILE A 24 -3.88 2.37 13.86
N LYS A 25 -2.56 2.14 13.87
CA LYS A 25 -1.94 0.91 14.39
C LYS A 25 -2.18 0.70 15.89
N ASP A 26 -2.57 1.75 16.61
CA ASP A 26 -2.86 1.73 18.04
C ASP A 26 -4.33 1.34 18.33
N ILE A 27 -5.08 0.91 17.31
CA ILE A 27 -6.39 0.28 17.47
C ILE A 27 -6.17 -1.11 18.08
N ASN A 28 -6.87 -1.41 19.17
CA ASN A 28 -6.85 -2.72 19.81
C ASN A 28 -7.46 -3.76 18.86
N ASP A 29 -6.83 -4.93 18.80
CA ASP A 29 -7.24 -6.05 17.94
C ASP A 29 -7.35 -5.68 16.45
N LEU A 30 -6.52 -4.73 16.00
CA LEU A 30 -6.44 -4.40 14.58
C LEU A 30 -6.02 -5.65 13.77
N PRO A 31 -6.76 -6.02 12.71
CA PRO A 31 -6.48 -7.22 11.94
C PRO A 31 -5.05 -7.28 11.43
N THR A 32 -4.43 -8.45 11.54
CA THR A 32 -3.03 -8.67 11.13
C THR A 32 -2.79 -8.28 9.67
N ALA A 33 -3.74 -8.54 8.76
CA ALA A 33 -3.63 -8.12 7.37
C ALA A 33 -3.45 -6.58 7.22
N ILE A 34 -4.11 -5.77 8.05
CA ILE A 34 -3.94 -4.31 8.04
C ILE A 34 -2.55 -3.93 8.57
N HIS A 35 -2.04 -4.63 9.59
CA HIS A 35 -0.66 -4.46 10.06
C HIS A 35 0.35 -4.77 8.95
N ARG A 36 0.19 -5.88 8.22
CA ARG A 36 1.08 -6.25 7.10
C ARG A 36 1.09 -5.21 5.99
N VAL A 37 -0.06 -4.60 5.71
CA VAL A 37 -0.14 -3.47 4.76
C VAL A 37 0.69 -2.29 5.25
N GLY A 38 0.57 -1.91 6.53
CA GLY A 38 1.33 -0.82 7.12
C GLY A 38 2.84 -1.07 7.14
N GLU A 39 3.27 -2.28 7.52
CA GLU A 39 4.68 -2.72 7.51
C GLU A 39 5.30 -2.72 6.11
N SER A 40 4.47 -2.74 5.06
CA SER A 40 4.93 -2.71 3.67
C SER A 40 5.25 -1.29 3.17
N PHE A 41 4.78 -0.23 3.83
CA PHE A 41 5.03 1.14 3.35
C PHE A 41 6.51 1.52 3.31
N PRO A 42 7.34 1.24 4.33
CA PRO A 42 8.78 1.50 4.25
C PRO A 42 9.46 0.76 3.08
N ILE A 43 9.02 -0.48 2.78
CA ILE A 43 9.55 -1.26 1.66
C ILE A 43 9.26 -0.56 0.33
N VAL A 44 8.05 -0.02 0.16
CA VAL A 44 7.69 0.77 -1.02
C VAL A 44 8.52 2.05 -1.11
N LEU A 45 8.69 2.77 0.00
CA LEU A 45 9.47 4.01 0.05
C LEU A 45 10.92 3.80 -0.38
N ASP A 46 11.57 2.72 0.08
CA ASP A 46 12.94 2.36 -0.32
C ASP A 46 13.05 2.20 -1.84
N VAL A 47 12.14 1.44 -2.46
CA VAL A 47 12.18 1.18 -3.91
C VAL A 47 11.90 2.45 -4.71
N VAL A 48 10.93 3.25 -4.28
CA VAL A 48 10.58 4.52 -4.96
C VAL A 48 11.71 5.53 -4.85
N ASN A 49 12.46 5.56 -3.75
CA ASN A 49 13.66 6.40 -3.62
C ASN A 49 14.72 6.03 -4.66
N VAL A 50 15.00 4.74 -4.87
CA VAL A 50 15.96 4.31 -5.90
C VAL A 50 15.51 4.77 -7.29
N ILE A 51 14.22 4.64 -7.61
CA ILE A 51 13.66 5.09 -8.89
C ILE A 51 13.80 6.61 -9.08
N ARG A 52 13.59 7.38 -8.00
CA ARG A 52 13.73 8.84 -8.01
C ARG A 52 15.17 9.26 -8.26
N ASP A 53 16.11 8.61 -7.60
CA ASP A 53 17.52 9.02 -7.56
C ASP A 53 18.33 8.47 -8.75
N GLU A 54 17.86 7.39 -9.40
CA GLU A 54 18.48 6.78 -10.57
C GLU A 54 17.52 6.67 -11.76
N PRO A 55 17.12 7.81 -12.39
CA PRO A 55 16.21 7.78 -13.51
C PRO A 55 16.89 7.17 -14.74
N ASN A 56 16.67 5.88 -14.98
CA ASN A 56 17.05 5.25 -16.24
C ASN A 56 16.16 5.79 -17.37
N SER A 57 16.66 6.79 -18.10
CA SER A 57 15.92 7.53 -19.13
C SER A 57 15.32 6.62 -20.22
N LYS A 58 15.93 5.46 -20.47
CA LYS A 58 15.46 4.47 -21.44
C LYS A 58 14.11 3.86 -21.08
N PHE A 59 13.78 3.79 -19.79
CA PHE A 59 12.55 3.18 -19.28
C PHE A 59 11.61 4.17 -18.60
N ALA A 60 11.90 5.48 -18.70
CA ALA A 60 11.16 6.51 -17.98
C ALA A 60 9.64 6.46 -18.19
N GLY A 61 9.16 6.23 -19.42
CA GLY A 61 7.72 6.12 -19.69
C GLY A 61 7.07 4.89 -19.04
N TYR A 62 7.77 3.75 -19.06
CA TYR A 62 7.31 2.51 -18.43
C TYR A 62 7.27 2.66 -16.91
N VAL A 63 8.35 3.17 -16.32
CA VAL A 63 8.45 3.49 -14.88
C VAL A 63 7.34 4.43 -14.45
N ASN A 64 7.10 5.50 -15.21
CA ASN A 64 6.06 6.47 -14.91
C ASN A 64 4.66 5.83 -14.85
N GLY A 65 4.31 5.01 -15.86
CA GLY A 65 3.03 4.30 -15.87
C GLY A 65 2.86 3.36 -14.68
N PHE A 66 3.92 2.67 -14.26
CA PHE A 66 3.90 1.82 -13.06
C PHE A 66 3.68 2.62 -11.78
N LEU A 67 4.39 3.75 -11.62
CA LEU A 67 4.24 4.61 -10.45
C LEU A 67 2.85 5.27 -10.38
N GLU A 68 2.27 5.66 -11.52
CA GLU A 68 0.90 6.17 -11.58
C GLU A 68 -0.13 5.13 -11.11
N LEU A 69 0.02 3.87 -11.52
CA LEU A 69 -0.81 2.77 -11.02
C LEU A 69 -0.65 2.57 -9.51
N CYS A 70 0.59 2.58 -9.00
CA CYS A 70 0.86 2.49 -7.57
C CYS A 70 0.19 3.64 -6.81
N ASN A 71 0.27 4.87 -7.33
CA ASN A 71 -0.37 6.05 -6.75
C ASN A 71 -1.89 5.91 -6.67
N ASN A 72 -2.53 5.39 -7.71
CA ASN A 72 -3.99 5.19 -7.70
C ASN A 72 -4.40 4.17 -6.64
N GLN A 73 -3.65 3.08 -6.47
CA GLN A 73 -3.90 2.08 -5.42
C GLN A 73 -3.61 2.63 -4.02
N ALA A 74 -2.52 3.37 -3.85
CA ALA A 74 -2.14 4.03 -2.60
C ALA A 74 -3.18 5.07 -2.16
N LYS A 75 -3.76 5.84 -3.10
CA LYS A 75 -4.87 6.77 -2.80
C LYS A 75 -6.10 6.04 -2.24
N ARG A 76 -6.42 4.84 -2.76
CA ARG A 76 -7.52 4.01 -2.26
C ARG A 76 -7.26 3.50 -0.85
N ILE A 77 -6.04 3.04 -0.55
CA ILE A 77 -5.61 2.70 0.82
C ILE A 77 -5.77 3.93 1.73
N GLY A 78 -5.30 5.09 1.30
CA GLY A 78 -5.39 6.34 2.06
C GLY A 78 -6.83 6.81 2.31
N TYR A 79 -7.73 6.57 1.36
CA TYR A 79 -9.17 6.84 1.55
C TYR A 79 -9.74 6.04 2.73
N ILE A 80 -9.46 4.73 2.76
CA ILE A 80 -9.93 3.81 3.80
C ILE A 80 -9.31 4.18 5.16
N PHE A 81 -7.98 4.31 5.23
CA PHE A 81 -7.29 4.61 6.48
C PHE A 81 -7.67 5.99 7.05
N ASN A 82 -7.97 6.97 6.18
CA ASN A 82 -8.38 8.29 6.62
C ASN A 82 -9.82 8.28 7.16
N ALA A 83 -10.69 7.39 6.67
CA ALA A 83 -12.01 7.18 7.25
C ALA A 83 -11.90 6.63 8.68
N ILE A 84 -11.06 5.62 8.90
CA ILE A 84 -10.75 5.08 10.23
C ILE A 84 -10.22 6.19 11.15
N ARG A 85 -9.20 6.95 10.71
CA ARG A 85 -8.66 8.06 11.49
C ARG A 85 -9.73 9.11 11.85
N LYS A 86 -10.65 9.42 10.94
CA LYS A 86 -11.74 10.37 11.22
C LYS A 86 -12.69 9.81 12.28
N ALA A 87 -13.07 8.54 12.18
CA ALA A 87 -13.89 7.86 13.19
C ALA A 87 -13.20 7.84 14.56
N MET A 88 -11.88 7.57 14.60
CA MET A 88 -11.07 7.61 15.82
C MET A 88 -11.07 8.98 16.51
N LYS A 89 -11.19 10.08 15.76
CA LYS A 89 -11.28 11.44 16.32
C LYS A 89 -12.68 11.75 16.88
N GLN A 90 -13.72 11.15 16.30
CA GLN A 90 -15.10 11.33 16.74
C GLN A 90 -15.43 10.47 17.98
N ARG A 91 -14.80 9.30 18.10
CA ARG A 91 -15.00 8.33 19.18
C ARG A 91 -13.80 8.30 20.12
N SER A 92 -13.54 9.43 20.80
CA SER A 92 -12.40 9.59 21.72
C SER A 92 -12.59 8.75 22.99
N GLY A 93 -12.27 7.46 22.93
CA GLY A 93 -12.27 6.58 24.10
C GLY A 93 -12.34 5.11 23.75
N ASP A 94 -13.02 4.79 22.65
CA ASP A 94 -13.12 3.43 22.12
C ASP A 94 -12.08 3.25 21.00
N ARG A 95 -11.17 2.31 21.21
CA ARG A 95 -10.06 1.99 20.30
C ARG A 95 -10.14 0.56 19.80
N ASP A 96 -11.24 -0.14 20.00
CA ASP A 96 -11.35 -1.53 19.61
C ASP A 96 -11.71 -1.65 18.12
N TRP A 97 -11.16 -2.64 17.42
CA TRP A 97 -11.41 -2.84 16.00
C TRP A 97 -12.91 -3.00 15.66
N SER A 98 -13.67 -3.63 16.55
CA SER A 98 -15.13 -3.79 16.43
C SER A 98 -15.88 -2.47 16.23
N THR A 99 -15.32 -1.37 16.74
CA THR A 99 -15.87 -0.02 16.61
C THR A 99 -15.68 0.58 15.21
N PHE A 100 -14.67 0.10 14.48
CA PHE A 100 -14.28 0.60 13.17
C PHE A 100 -14.61 -0.35 12.01
N VAL A 101 -14.94 -1.61 12.29
CA VAL A 101 -15.14 -2.65 11.28
C VAL A 101 -16.21 -2.29 10.25
N ASP A 102 -17.30 -1.64 10.67
CA ASP A 102 -18.37 -1.22 9.74
C ASP A 102 -17.93 -0.08 8.82
N PHE A 103 -17.19 0.89 9.36
CA PHE A 103 -16.60 1.97 8.54
C PHE A 103 -15.59 1.41 7.56
N TYR A 104 -14.76 0.46 8.01
CA TYR A 104 -13.82 -0.21 7.13
C TYR A 104 -14.58 -0.96 6.02
N ARG A 105 -15.59 -1.77 6.36
CA ARG A 105 -16.45 -2.51 5.43
C ARG A 105 -17.05 -1.64 4.34
N GLU A 106 -17.68 -0.53 4.72
CA GLU A 106 -18.25 0.43 3.76
C GLU A 106 -17.18 0.93 2.79
N LYS A 107 -16.02 1.36 3.31
CA LYS A 107 -14.98 1.98 2.48
C LYS A 107 -14.25 0.99 1.59
N VAL A 108 -14.06 -0.26 2.04
CA VAL A 108 -13.43 -1.29 1.21
C VAL A 108 -14.35 -1.82 0.11
N ARG A 109 -15.68 -1.71 0.24
CA ARG A 109 -16.60 -1.99 -0.88
C ARG A 109 -16.40 -1.00 -2.03
N GLU A 110 -16.15 0.28 -1.72
CA GLU A 110 -15.92 1.32 -2.73
C GLU A 110 -14.48 1.26 -3.31
N ALA A 111 -13.50 1.06 -2.44
CA ALA A 111 -12.08 1.23 -2.77
C ALA A 111 -11.33 -0.08 -3.01
N GLY A 112 -11.92 -1.22 -2.67
CA GLY A 112 -11.27 -2.53 -2.67
C GLY A 112 -10.52 -2.81 -1.36
N LYS A 113 -10.18 -4.09 -1.17
CA LYS A 113 -9.40 -4.63 -0.05
C LYS A 113 -8.02 -3.98 0.05
N VAL A 114 -7.63 -3.50 1.23
CA VAL A 114 -6.33 -2.84 1.44
C VAL A 114 -5.16 -3.81 1.23
N GLU A 115 -5.34 -5.07 1.62
CA GLU A 115 -4.39 -6.16 1.44
C GLU A 115 -4.16 -6.46 -0.04
N ALA A 116 -5.22 -6.55 -0.84
CA ALA A 116 -5.11 -6.80 -2.28
C ALA A 116 -4.49 -5.60 -3.02
N LEU A 117 -4.83 -4.37 -2.60
CA LEU A 117 -4.22 -3.15 -3.15
C LEU A 117 -2.71 -3.11 -2.89
N MET A 118 -2.28 -3.39 -1.65
CA MET A 118 -0.87 -3.43 -1.29
C MET A 118 -0.12 -4.58 -1.96
N GLU A 119 -0.71 -5.77 -2.00
CA GLU A 119 -0.14 -6.91 -2.72
C GLU A 119 0.15 -6.55 -4.19
N SER A 120 -0.82 -5.93 -4.87
CA SER A 120 -0.65 -5.47 -6.24
C SER A 120 0.46 -4.42 -6.38
N ILE A 121 0.57 -3.46 -5.45
CA ILE A 121 1.66 -2.48 -5.44
C ILE A 121 3.02 -3.19 -5.35
N LEU A 122 3.17 -4.09 -4.37
CA LEU A 122 4.42 -4.82 -4.15
C LEU A 122 4.79 -5.70 -5.35
N GLN A 123 3.83 -6.40 -5.95
CA GLN A 123 4.07 -7.20 -7.16
C GLN A 123 4.55 -6.35 -8.33
N LYS A 124 3.94 -5.18 -8.53
CA LYS A 124 4.32 -4.24 -9.58
C LYS A 124 5.73 -3.71 -9.37
N LEU A 125 6.06 -3.29 -8.16
CA LEU A 125 7.40 -2.80 -7.81
C LEU A 125 8.46 -3.90 -7.89
N ARG A 126 8.12 -5.14 -7.51
CA ARG A 126 9.00 -6.30 -7.66
C ARG A 126 9.30 -6.59 -9.13
N ASN A 127 8.27 -6.61 -9.98
CA ASN A 127 8.46 -6.80 -11.43
C ASN A 127 9.28 -5.66 -12.03
N LEU A 128 9.07 -4.44 -11.54
CA LEU A 128 9.84 -3.27 -11.92
C LEU A 128 11.32 -3.42 -11.52
N ALA A 129 11.60 -3.90 -10.32
CA ALA A 129 12.96 -4.14 -9.82
C ALA A 129 13.75 -5.15 -10.69
N VAL A 130 13.07 -6.16 -11.23
CA VAL A 130 13.66 -7.13 -12.17
C VAL A 130 14.05 -6.45 -13.51
N THR A 131 13.41 -5.33 -13.88
CA THR A 131 13.54 -4.72 -15.22
C THR A 131 14.69 -3.71 -15.43
N LYS A 132 15.89 -3.92 -14.85
CA LYS A 132 17.08 -3.05 -15.05
C LYS A 132 16.90 -1.57 -14.66
N ILE A 133 16.04 -1.31 -13.68
CA ILE A 133 15.94 0.01 -13.03
C ILE A 133 17.03 0.18 -11.99
N PHE A 134 17.38 -0.91 -11.31
CA PHE A 134 18.63 -1.02 -10.56
C PHE A 134 19.79 -1.23 -11.55
N LYS A 135 20.99 -0.78 -11.17
CA LYS A 135 22.20 -0.94 -12.00
C LYS A 135 22.50 -2.40 -12.30
N SER A 136 22.17 -3.29 -11.35
CA SER A 136 22.30 -4.73 -11.50
C SER A 136 21.16 -5.48 -10.80
N LEU A 137 20.97 -6.74 -11.18
CA LEU A 137 20.05 -7.64 -10.47
C LEU A 137 20.53 -7.94 -9.04
N GLU A 138 21.84 -7.96 -8.81
CA GLU A 138 22.44 -8.17 -7.48
C GLU A 138 22.08 -7.03 -6.53
N GLU A 139 22.10 -5.77 -7.00
CA GLU A 139 21.65 -4.62 -6.22
C GLU A 139 20.13 -4.61 -5.98
N ALA A 140 19.35 -5.18 -6.92
CA ALA A 140 17.90 -5.27 -6.79
C ALA A 140 17.44 -6.38 -5.82
N MET A 141 18.25 -7.44 -5.66
CA MET A 141 17.84 -8.68 -4.99
C MET A 141 17.32 -8.46 -3.56
N PRO A 142 17.99 -7.66 -2.69
CA PRO A 142 17.49 -7.44 -1.33
C PRO A 142 16.11 -6.77 -1.30
N SER A 143 15.81 -5.91 -2.28
CA SER A 143 14.49 -5.28 -2.39
C SER A 143 13.45 -6.26 -2.94
N ILE A 144 13.83 -7.10 -3.90
CA ILE A 144 12.98 -8.17 -4.46
C ILE A 144 12.59 -9.18 -3.37
N ASP A 145 13.53 -9.58 -2.53
CA ASP A 145 13.31 -10.53 -1.44
C ASP A 145 12.36 -9.95 -0.39
N ARG A 146 12.65 -8.73 0.10
CA ARG A 146 11.76 -8.02 1.04
C ARG A 146 10.34 -7.86 0.51
N MET A 147 10.17 -7.49 -0.77
CA MET A 147 8.84 -7.40 -1.39
C MET A 147 8.17 -8.77 -1.50
N THR A 148 8.92 -9.84 -1.78
CA THR A 148 8.38 -11.20 -1.88
C THR A 148 7.91 -11.71 -0.52
N GLU A 149 8.69 -11.46 0.53
CA GLU A 149 8.30 -11.76 1.91
C GLU A 149 7.06 -10.97 2.34
N ALA A 150 7.00 -9.67 2.03
CA ALA A 150 5.84 -8.84 2.34
C ALA A 150 4.57 -9.32 1.61
N ILE A 151 4.68 -9.67 0.32
CA ILE A 151 3.57 -10.27 -0.45
C ILE A 151 3.09 -11.56 0.23
N LYS A 152 4.02 -12.43 0.64
CA LYS A 152 3.67 -13.68 1.32
C LYS A 152 2.99 -13.42 2.65
N ALA A 153 3.54 -12.52 3.47
CA ALA A 153 2.97 -12.16 4.77
C ALA A 153 1.54 -11.58 4.65
N ILE A 154 1.27 -10.81 3.59
CA ILE A 154 -0.07 -10.30 3.31
C ILE A 154 -1.03 -11.44 2.93
N LYS A 155 -0.60 -12.38 2.08
CA LYS A 155 -1.43 -13.52 1.64
C LYS A 155 -1.75 -14.51 2.75
N ASP A 156 -0.79 -14.73 3.64
CA ASP A 156 -0.92 -15.67 4.74
C ASP A 156 -1.70 -15.06 5.93
N ALA A 157 -1.93 -13.74 5.93
CA ALA A 157 -2.68 -13.08 6.98
C ALA A 157 -4.20 -13.31 6.81
N GLU A 158 -4.89 -13.52 7.94
CA GLU A 158 -6.34 -13.60 7.95
C GLU A 158 -6.96 -12.28 7.47
N PRO A 159 -7.87 -12.32 6.48
CA PRO A 159 -8.45 -11.10 5.92
C PRO A 159 -9.31 -10.39 6.96
N PRO A 160 -9.34 -9.03 6.98
CA PRO A 160 -10.13 -8.28 7.96
C PRO A 160 -11.64 -8.52 7.84
N LEU A 161 -12.08 -8.95 6.65
CA LEU A 161 -13.48 -9.22 6.30
C LEU A 161 -13.56 -10.42 5.34
N PRO A 162 -14.61 -11.25 5.42
CA PRO A 162 -14.84 -12.34 4.47
C PRO A 162 -15.15 -11.82 3.06
N ASP A 163 -14.89 -12.64 2.04
CA ASP A 163 -15.15 -12.29 0.63
C ASP A 163 -16.61 -11.92 0.34
N SER A 164 -17.56 -12.48 1.10
CA SER A 164 -18.99 -12.16 0.99
C SER A 164 -19.29 -10.68 1.19
N ASP A 165 -18.46 -9.96 1.97
CA ASP A 165 -18.63 -8.53 2.22
C ASP A 165 -18.29 -7.64 1.04
N PHE A 166 -17.77 -8.21 -0.04
CA PHE A 166 -17.37 -7.52 -1.24
C PHE A 166 -18.26 -7.86 -2.43
N ASN A 167 -19.15 -8.86 -2.28
CA ASN A 167 -20.13 -9.28 -3.27
C ASN A 167 -21.50 -8.65 -2.97
N ASP A 168 -21.62 -7.33 -3.05
CA ASP A 168 -22.93 -6.72 -3.28
C ASP A 168 -23.20 -6.78 -4.79
N SER A 169 -24.02 -7.75 -5.19
CA SER A 169 -24.41 -7.96 -6.58
C SER A 169 -25.29 -6.82 -7.09
N SER A 170 -24.91 -6.30 -8.26
CA SER A 170 -25.82 -5.99 -9.37
C SER A 170 -25.09 -6.45 -10.64
N ALA A 171 -25.51 -7.46 -11.41
CA ALA A 171 -26.84 -7.89 -11.84
C ALA A 171 -27.69 -6.72 -12.35
#